data_AF-A0A1G7UV66-F1
#
_entry.id   AF-A0A1G7UV66-F1
#
_cell.length_a   1.000
_cell.length_b   1.000
_cell.length_c   1.000
_cell.angle_alpha   90.00
_cell.angle_beta   90.00
_cell.angle_gamma   90.00
#
_symmetry.space_group_name_H-M   'P 1'
#
loop_
_entity.id
_entity.type
_entity.pdbx_description
1 polymer ?
#
loop_
_entity_poly.entity_id
_entity_poly.type
_entity_poly.pdbx_seq_one_letter_code
_entity_poly.pdbx_strand_id
1 'polypeptide(L)'
;MKWFKILQQGHIEVSGVTYNLAHLLASSFTLAIPASSRYPAAVATLQVEYTSHCVSFGPENEHTPLDFKVLDGDRRILDHREIARAFCFDRHR
;
A
#
# COMPACT_ATOMS: atom_id res chain seq x y z
N MET A 1 -9.03 5.90 7.56
CA MET A 1 -9.21 5.65 6.11
C MET A 1 -8.92 4.17 5.79
N LYS A 2 -9.62 3.53 4.84
CA LYS A 2 -9.32 2.12 4.45
C LYS A 2 -8.28 2.09 3.33
N TRP A 3 -7.26 1.24 3.45
CA TRP A 3 -6.14 1.17 2.50
C TRP A 3 -6.57 1.02 1.04
N PHE A 4 -7.51 0.12 0.74
CA PHE A 4 -7.99 -0.08 -0.62
C PHE A 4 -8.62 1.19 -1.24
N LYS A 5 -9.32 2.00 -0.44
CA LYS A 5 -9.88 3.28 -0.91
C LYS A 5 -8.78 4.29 -1.21
N ILE A 6 -7.76 4.36 -0.34
CA ILE A 6 -6.59 5.23 -0.53
C ILE A 6 -5.87 4.86 -1.84
N LEU A 7 -5.67 3.57 -2.09
CA LEU A 7 -5.09 3.10 -3.35
C LEU A 7 -5.91 3.53 -4.56
N GLN A 8 -7.23 3.30 -4.56
CA GLN A 8 -8.08 3.72 -5.69
C GLN A 8 -8.04 5.22 -5.97
N GLN A 9 -7.86 6.04 -4.94
CA GLN A 9 -7.75 7.50 -5.06
C GLN A 9 -6.36 7.97 -5.52
N GLY A 10 -5.32 7.14 -5.32
CA GLY A 10 -3.94 7.48 -5.66
C GLY A 10 -3.33 8.59 -4.81
N HIS A 11 -3.96 8.98 -3.70
CA HIS A 11 -3.46 9.98 -2.76
C HIS A 11 -4.07 9.77 -1.36
N ILE A 12 -3.50 10.43 -0.37
CA ILE A 12 -4.02 10.50 1.00
C ILE A 12 -3.91 11.94 1.50
N GLU A 13 -4.91 12.40 2.25
CA GLU A 13 -4.85 13.67 2.97
C GLU A 13 -4.57 13.41 4.44
N VAL A 14 -3.55 14.08 4.98
CA VAL A 14 -3.15 13.96 6.39
C VAL A 14 -2.87 15.37 6.91
N SER A 15 -3.60 15.77 7.95
CA SER A 15 -3.46 17.10 8.58
C SER A 15 -3.58 18.26 7.56
N GLY A 16 -4.48 18.13 6.59
CA GLY A 16 -4.69 19.11 5.51
C GLY A 16 -3.64 19.12 4.39
N VAL A 17 -2.69 18.19 4.40
CA VAL A 17 -1.67 18.04 3.35
C VAL A 17 -1.99 16.81 2.49
N THR A 18 -2.02 17.00 1.17
CA THR A 18 -2.21 15.89 0.21
C THR A 18 -0.87 15.25 -0.17
N TYR A 19 -0.75 13.95 0.08
CA TYR A 19 0.40 13.13 -0.31
C TYR A 19 0.05 12.27 -1.53
N ASN A 20 0.86 12.37 -2.58
CA ASN A 20 0.68 11.61 -3.81
C ASN A 20 1.13 10.15 -3.64
N LEU A 21 0.23 9.21 -3.93
CA LEU A 21 0.43 7.76 -3.86
C LEU A 21 0.25 7.07 -5.23
N ALA A 22 0.28 7.80 -6.34
CA ALA A 22 0.06 7.25 -7.68
C ALA A 22 1.07 6.14 -8.05
N HIS A 23 2.26 6.16 -7.45
CA HIS A 23 3.27 5.12 -7.61
C HIS A 23 2.90 3.78 -6.93
N LEU A 24 1.85 3.75 -6.10
CA LEU A 24 1.34 2.55 -5.43
C LEU A 24 0.04 2.03 -6.06
N LEU A 25 -0.39 2.62 -7.18
CA LEU A 25 -1.53 2.10 -7.93
C LEU A 25 -1.22 0.69 -8.41
N ALA A 26 -2.21 -0.20 -8.30
CA ALA A 26 -2.08 -1.55 -8.79
C ALA A 26 -1.73 -1.53 -10.28
N SER A 27 -0.81 -2.39 -10.68
CA SER A 27 -0.34 -2.48 -12.07
C SER A 27 -0.32 -3.93 -12.52
N SER A 28 -0.61 -4.14 -13.80
CA SER A 28 -0.51 -5.43 -14.45
C SER A 28 0.57 -5.38 -15.51
N PHE A 29 1.44 -6.38 -15.56
CA PHE A 29 2.38 -6.53 -16.66
C PHE A 29 2.30 -7.92 -17.27
N THR A 30 2.40 -7.94 -18.59
CA THR A 30 2.38 -9.17 -19.38
C THR A 30 3.78 -9.45 -19.88
N LEU A 31 4.30 -10.62 -19.53
CA LEU A 31 5.59 -11.12 -19.98
C LEU A 31 5.35 -12.20 -21.04
N ALA A 32 5.92 -12.00 -22.24
CA ALA A 32 6.04 -13.05 -23.23
C ALA A 32 7.26 -13.91 -22.91
N ILE A 33 7.06 -15.20 -22.70
CA ILE A 33 8.10 -16.19 -22.47
C ILE A 33 8.32 -16.93 -23.80
N PRO A 34 9.46 -16.73 -24.47
CA PRO A 34 9.72 -17.37 -25.76
C PRO A 34 9.87 -18.89 -25.61
N ALA A 35 9.62 -19.62 -26.69
CA ALA A 35 9.85 -21.07 -26.73
C ALA A 35 11.34 -21.41 -26.58
N SER A 36 11.60 -22.61 -26.08
CA SER A 36 12.93 -23.22 -26.02
C SER A 36 12.87 -24.63 -26.62
N SER A 37 14.03 -25.31 -26.74
CA SER A 37 14.10 -26.67 -27.29
C SER A 37 13.25 -27.70 -26.53
N ARG A 38 12.90 -27.43 -25.26
CA ARG A 38 12.13 -28.35 -24.40
C ARG A 38 10.76 -27.82 -23.99
N TYR A 39 10.44 -26.55 -24.24
CA TYR A 39 9.22 -25.92 -23.73
C TYR A 39 8.58 -24.98 -24.77
N PRO A 40 7.24 -24.98 -24.93
CA PRO A 40 6.55 -24.06 -25.83
C PRO A 40 6.60 -22.61 -25.30
N ALA A 41 6.30 -21.65 -26.18
CA ALA A 41 6.12 -20.27 -25.78
C ALA A 41 4.92 -20.14 -24.83
N ALA A 42 5.00 -19.19 -23.89
CA ALA A 42 3.94 -18.92 -22.92
C ALA A 42 3.78 -17.42 -22.69
N VAL A 43 2.63 -17.04 -22.13
CA VAL A 43 2.36 -15.67 -21.69
C VAL A 43 2.04 -15.72 -20.20
N ALA A 44 2.76 -14.93 -19.41
CA ALA A 44 2.49 -14.75 -17.99
C ALA A 44 1.97 -13.34 -17.75
N THR A 45 0.90 -13.21 -16.96
CA THR A 45 0.42 -11.90 -16.49
C THR A 45 0.66 -11.82 -14.99
N LEU A 46 1.41 -10.81 -14.54
CA LEU A 46 1.58 -10.53 -13.12
C LEU A 46 0.69 -9.35 -12.73
N GLN A 47 -0.04 -9.51 -11.63
CA GLN A 47 -0.72 -8.42 -10.93
C GLN A 47 0.14 -8.00 -9.74
N VAL A 48 0.46 -6.71 -9.67
CA VAL A 48 1.23 -6.13 -8.57
C VAL A 48 0.29 -5.24 -7.75
N GLU A 49 0.16 -5.60 -6.48
CA GLU A 49 -0.62 -4.85 -5.49
C GLU A 49 0.28 -4.43 -4.33
N TYR A 50 0.07 -3.22 -3.83
CA TYR A 50 0.83 -2.66 -2.72
C TYR A 50 0.03 -2.74 -1.43
N THR A 51 0.72 -2.91 -0.31
CA THR A 51 0.10 -2.90 1.01
C THR A 51 0.35 -1.57 1.70
N SER A 52 -0.49 -1.23 2.68
CA SER A 52 -0.32 -0.01 3.48
C SER A 52 1.04 0.06 4.18
N HIS A 53 1.73 -1.07 4.34
CA HIS A 53 3.08 -1.14 4.89
C HIS A 53 4.09 -0.35 4.09
N CYS A 54 3.83 0.04 2.84
CA CYS A 54 4.72 0.90 2.06
C CYS A 54 4.83 2.31 2.65
N VAL A 55 3.76 2.83 3.24
CA VAL A 55 3.67 4.25 3.69
C VAL A 55 3.29 4.40 5.16
N SER A 56 3.20 3.31 5.91
CA SER A 56 2.74 3.33 7.30
C SER A 56 3.56 2.42 8.22
N PHE A 57 3.57 2.77 9.50
CA PHE A 57 3.99 1.88 10.57
C PHE A 57 2.76 1.40 11.35
N GLY A 58 2.87 0.21 11.92
CA GLY A 58 1.81 -0.42 12.71
C GLY A 58 2.20 -0.52 14.17
N PRO A 59 1.30 -1.07 15.01
CA PRO A 59 1.63 -1.42 16.38
C PRO A 59 2.69 -2.54 16.41
N GLU A 60 3.44 -2.63 17.51
CA GLU A 60 4.44 -3.69 17.71
C GLU A 60 3.79 -5.08 17.80
N ASN A 61 2.59 -5.14 18.39
CA ASN A 61 1.77 -6.34 18.48
C ASN A 61 0.28 -5.97 18.62
N GLU A 62 -0.60 -6.96 18.58
CA GLU A 62 -2.05 -6.75 18.66
C GLU A 62 -2.53 -6.20 20.02
N HIS A 63 -1.70 -6.28 21.06
CA HIS A 63 -2.02 -5.81 22.41
C HIS A 63 -1.52 -4.39 22.71
N THR A 64 -0.68 -3.81 21.84
CA THR A 64 -0.14 -2.45 22.00
C THR A 64 -0.59 -1.55 20.84
N PRO A 65 -1.89 -1.16 20.77
CA PRO A 65 -2.40 -0.34 19.69
C PRO A 65 -1.75 1.05 19.69
N LEU A 66 -1.69 1.66 18.50
CA LEU A 66 -1.22 3.03 18.33
C LEU A 66 -2.22 4.02 18.98
N ASP A 67 -1.69 5.01 19.71
CA ASP A 67 -2.49 6.10 20.25
C ASP A 67 -2.61 7.25 19.25
N PHE A 68 -3.76 7.34 18.59
CA PHE A 68 -4.06 8.39 17.61
C PHE A 68 -4.42 9.74 18.23
N LYS A 69 -4.64 9.84 19.54
CA LYS A 69 -4.72 11.15 20.21
C LYS A 69 -3.36 11.81 20.29
N VAL A 70 -2.30 11.00 20.43
CA VAL A 70 -0.91 11.47 20.44
C VAL A 70 -0.36 11.61 19.02
N LEU A 71 -0.66 10.64 18.15
CA LEU A 71 -0.07 10.58 16.81
C LEU A 71 -0.70 11.50 15.78
N ASP A 72 -1.89 12.07 16.05
CA ASP A 72 -2.85 12.64 15.11
C ASP A 72 -3.78 11.58 14.48
N GLY A 73 -5.09 11.82 14.61
CA GLY A 73 -6.16 10.97 14.09
C GLY A 73 -6.19 10.91 12.56
N ASP A 74 -5.77 11.98 11.89
CA ASP A 74 -5.76 12.05 10.43
C ASP A 74 -4.77 11.07 9.81
N ARG A 75 -3.77 10.62 10.58
CA ARG A 75 -2.79 9.63 10.11
C ARG A 75 -3.33 8.20 10.09
N ARG A 76 -4.56 7.96 10.58
CA ARG A 76 -5.10 6.61 10.76
C ARG A 76 -5.46 5.93 9.44
N ILE A 77 -4.71 4.88 9.12
CA ILE A 77 -4.95 3.97 8.00
C ILE A 77 -5.36 2.61 8.56
N LEU A 78 -6.40 2.00 8.01
CA LEU A 78 -6.76 0.60 8.27
C LEU A 78 -6.18 -0.25 7.14
N ASP A 79 -5.38 -1.24 7.49
CA ASP A 79 -4.81 -2.17 6.52
C ASP A 79 -5.81 -3.22 6.04
N HIS A 80 -5.34 -4.17 5.24
CA HIS A 80 -6.13 -5.26 4.68
C HIS A 80 -6.73 -6.22 5.74
N ARG A 81 -6.19 -6.22 6.97
CA ARG A 81 -6.69 -6.98 8.12
C ARG A 81 -7.53 -6.11 9.07
N GLU A 82 -7.86 -4.89 8.65
CA GLU A 82 -8.52 -3.87 9.47
C GLU A 82 -7.71 -3.42 10.71
N ILE A 83 -6.40 -3.66 10.72
CA ILE A 83 -5.51 -3.19 11.79
C ILE A 83 -5.18 -1.72 11.56
N ALA A 84 -5.25 -0.92 12.64
CA ALA A 84 -4.92 0.49 12.60
C ALA A 84 -3.40 0.72 12.51
N ARG A 85 -3.00 1.53 11.55
CA ARG A 85 -1.63 1.94 11.23
C ARG A 85 -1.58 3.45 11.13
N ALA A 86 -0.39 4.03 11.30
CA ALA A 86 -0.17 5.46 11.17
C ALA A 86 0.67 5.77 9.93
N PHE A 87 0.24 6.77 9.16
CA PHE A 87 0.99 7.30 8.03
C PHE A 87 2.38 7.79 8.47
N CYS A 88 3.40 7.43 7.70
CA CYS A 88 4.81 7.71 8.00
C CYS A 88 5.33 8.77 7.03
N PHE A 89 5.48 10.00 7.52
CA PHE A 89 5.96 11.14 6.72
C PHE A 89 7.35 10.91 6.14
N ASP A 90 8.23 10.20 6.86
CA ASP A 90 9.62 9.96 6.43
C ASP A 90 9.73 9.10 5.17
N ARG A 91 8.66 8.37 4.80
CA ARG A 91 8.62 7.55 3.58
C ARG A 91 8.21 8.34 2.34
N HIS A 92 7.93 9.63 2.49
CA HIS A 92 7.52 10.55 1.43
C HIS A 92 8.54 11.68 1.20
N ARG A 93 9.78 11.51 1.65
CA ARG A 93 10.90 12.43 1.39
C ARG A 93 11.61 12.13 0.09
#